data_AF-A0A1L0FT14-F1
#
_entry.id   AF-A0A1L0FT14-F1
#
_cell.length_a   1.000
_cell.length_b   1.000
_cell.length_c   1.000
_cell.angle_alpha   90.00
_cell.angle_beta   90.00
_cell.angle_gamma   90.00
#
_symmetry.space_group_name_H-M   'P 1'
#
loop_
_entity.id
_entity.type
_entity.pdbx_description
1 polymer ?
#
loop_
_entity_poly.entity_id
_entity_poly.type
_entity_poly.pdbx_seq_one_letter_code
_entity_poly.pdbx_strand_id
1 'polypeptide(L)'
;MLRHEPLFRRFNYRLFLSLREVRTCSEYLEYCRVNQLPVDSAIFRGTLYEFFTKEKLESIMNCRKMVRVGGAGDHGVDLIGNWNLSEYDVDETAKLTSRLLLLKSKPGGSSQPLLNLEDDIIALVQCKNYASRIKASTIRELAGIYEYHVKTKLDTMRVFFFLVSPYPLTKQAQVQMDTSKVPIVHIKLLAMNLDDIAIGNVENTELETSEEKYQIERWSKGSFKAAYMNKTAAKLLTGLNVQRKYALMIDK
;
A
#
# COMPACT_ATOMS: atom_id res chain seq x y z
N MET A 1 -25.46 51.78 -15.76
CA MET A 1 -24.14 51.21 -16.11
C MET A 1 -23.35 51.08 -14.83
N LEU A 2 -23.35 49.89 -14.22
CA LEU A 2 -22.36 49.39 -13.25
C LEU A 2 -22.71 47.92 -13.01
N ARG A 3 -21.66 47.11 -12.97
CA ARG A 3 -21.61 45.73 -13.47
C ARG A 3 -22.16 44.73 -12.46
N HIS A 4 -22.85 43.72 -12.98
CA HIS A 4 -23.09 42.46 -12.30
C HIS A 4 -21.75 41.76 -12.04
N GLU A 5 -21.38 41.63 -10.77
CA GLU A 5 -20.43 40.62 -10.30
C GLU A 5 -21.17 39.26 -10.27
N PRO A 6 -20.64 38.20 -10.88
CA PRO A 6 -21.30 36.90 -10.88
C PRO A 6 -21.11 36.25 -9.50
N LEU A 7 -22.25 35.98 -8.85
CA LEU A 7 -22.36 35.06 -7.72
C LEU A 7 -21.58 33.77 -8.02
N PHE A 8 -20.43 33.62 -7.36
CA PHE A 8 -19.68 32.36 -7.30
C PHE A 8 -20.66 31.26 -6.87
N ARG A 9 -20.96 30.36 -7.80
CA ARG A 9 -21.74 29.15 -7.56
C ARG A 9 -21.02 28.31 -6.51
N ARG A 10 -21.43 28.44 -5.24
CA ARG A 10 -21.23 27.40 -4.23
C ARG A 10 -21.96 26.15 -4.69
N PHE A 11 -21.23 25.24 -5.34
CA PHE A 11 -21.71 23.90 -5.63
C PHE A 11 -21.92 23.18 -4.29
N ASN A 12 -23.20 23.06 -3.88
CA ASN A 12 -23.61 22.20 -2.78
C ASN A 12 -23.50 20.73 -3.22
N TYR A 13 -22.32 20.14 -3.10
CA TYR A 13 -22.15 18.68 -3.13
C TYR A 13 -22.18 18.16 -1.68
N ARG A 14 -23.38 17.94 -1.13
CA ARG A 14 -23.55 17.06 0.04
C ARG A 14 -24.00 15.69 -0.44
N LEU A 15 -23.14 15.01 -1.18
CA LEU A 15 -23.14 13.54 -1.17
C LEU A 15 -22.30 13.16 0.04
N PHE A 16 -22.96 12.70 1.11
CA PHE A 16 -22.27 12.09 2.24
C PHE A 16 -21.63 10.80 1.75
N LEU A 17 -20.35 10.85 1.39
CA LEU A 17 -19.59 9.65 1.03
C LEU A 17 -19.62 8.68 2.22
N SER A 18 -20.05 7.45 2.00
CA SER A 18 -19.77 6.42 3.00
C SER A 18 -18.27 6.09 2.96
N LEU A 19 -17.69 5.61 4.07
CA LEU A 19 -16.27 5.21 4.10
C LEU A 19 -15.91 4.19 3.00
N ARG A 20 -16.89 3.41 2.50
CA ARG A 20 -16.69 2.45 1.41
C ARG A 20 -16.47 3.12 0.05
N GLU A 21 -16.93 4.35 -0.12
CA GLU A 21 -16.84 5.10 -1.37
C GLU A 21 -15.56 5.92 -1.44
N VAL A 22 -14.94 6.21 -0.29
CA VAL A 22 -13.66 6.92 -0.17
C VAL A 22 -12.54 6.12 -0.86
N ARG A 23 -11.74 6.79 -1.68
CA ARG A 23 -10.64 6.20 -2.49
C ARG A 23 -9.29 6.87 -2.26
N THR A 24 -9.25 8.09 -1.75
CA THR A 24 -8.03 8.90 -1.59
C THR A 24 -7.86 9.41 -0.16
N CYS A 25 -6.64 9.85 0.18
CA CYS A 25 -6.37 10.47 1.48
C CYS A 25 -7.21 11.74 1.68
N SER A 26 -7.34 12.57 0.64
CA SER A 26 -8.11 13.83 0.71
C SER A 26 -9.59 13.57 0.95
N GLU A 27 -10.19 12.60 0.23
CA GLU A 27 -11.58 12.20 0.47
C GLU A 27 -11.77 11.62 1.88
N TYR A 28 -10.79 10.88 2.40
CA TYR A 28 -10.87 10.33 3.75
C TYR A 28 -10.80 11.41 4.83
N LEU A 29 -9.94 12.41 4.67
CA LEU A 29 -9.87 13.53 5.59
C LEU A 29 -11.17 14.34 5.58
N GLU A 30 -11.76 14.57 4.40
CA GLU A 30 -13.07 15.22 4.28
C GLU A 30 -14.19 14.39 4.92
N TYR A 31 -14.19 13.08 4.73
CA TYR A 31 -15.09 12.17 5.45
C TYR A 31 -14.93 12.32 6.97
N CYS A 32 -13.69 12.32 7.46
CA CYS A 32 -13.42 12.47 8.89
C CYS A 32 -13.87 13.84 9.41
N ARG A 33 -13.70 14.91 8.62
CA ARG A 33 -14.15 16.26 8.95
C ARG A 33 -15.66 16.30 9.15
N VAL A 34 -16.41 15.81 8.16
CA VAL A 34 -17.88 15.77 8.18
C VAL A 34 -18.41 14.94 9.36
N ASN A 35 -17.72 13.86 9.70
CA ASN A 35 -18.10 12.97 10.80
C ASN A 35 -17.41 13.30 12.14
N GLN A 36 -16.64 14.39 12.21
CA GLN A 36 -15.91 14.87 13.39
C GLN A 36 -15.04 13.80 14.06
N LEU A 37 -14.35 12.98 13.26
CA LEU A 37 -13.52 11.89 13.79
C LEU A 37 -12.23 12.43 14.43
N PRO A 38 -11.85 11.94 15.63
CA PRO A 38 -10.64 12.38 16.32
C PRO A 38 -9.37 11.93 15.58
N VAL A 39 -8.52 12.91 15.22
CA VAL A 39 -7.31 12.73 14.39
C VAL A 39 -6.19 11.95 15.09
N ASP A 40 -6.24 11.87 16.42
CA ASP A 40 -5.31 11.14 17.27
C ASP A 40 -5.71 9.67 17.46
N SER A 41 -6.94 9.30 17.09
CA SER A 41 -7.43 7.94 17.26
C SER A 41 -6.68 6.92 16.38
N ALA A 42 -6.53 5.71 16.90
CA ALA A 42 -5.88 4.61 16.19
C ALA A 42 -6.61 4.25 14.89
N ILE A 43 -7.95 4.32 14.89
CA ILE A 43 -8.77 4.07 13.70
C ILE A 43 -8.49 5.14 12.64
N PHE A 44 -8.52 6.43 13.02
CA PHE A 44 -8.22 7.53 12.10
C PHE A 44 -6.85 7.33 11.44
N ARG A 45 -5.80 7.14 12.26
CA ARG A 45 -4.42 7.01 11.81
C ARG A 45 -4.17 5.73 11.01
N GLY A 46 -4.85 4.64 11.36
CA GLY A 46 -4.79 3.37 10.63
C GLY A 46 -5.38 3.50 9.24
N THR A 47 -6.62 3.99 9.14
CA THR A 47 -7.32 4.12 7.86
C THR A 47 -6.67 5.17 6.95
N LEU A 48 -6.19 6.30 7.50
CA LEU A 48 -5.40 7.25 6.71
C LEU A 48 -4.13 6.59 6.14
N TYR A 49 -3.46 5.77 6.95
CA TYR A 49 -2.28 5.04 6.51
C TYR A 49 -2.58 4.00 5.42
N GLU A 50 -3.75 3.36 5.45
CA GLU A 50 -4.21 2.45 4.38
C GLU A 50 -4.41 3.20 3.05
N PHE A 51 -5.10 4.35 3.05
CA PHE A 51 -5.28 5.17 1.84
C PHE A 51 -3.96 5.71 1.32
N PHE A 52 -3.09 6.18 2.22
CA PHE A 52 -1.76 6.65 1.85
C PHE A 52 -0.90 5.52 1.27
N THR A 53 -0.97 4.33 1.86
CA THR A 53 -0.30 3.13 1.35
C THR A 53 -0.80 2.79 -0.05
N LYS A 54 -2.12 2.81 -0.28
CA LYS A 54 -2.71 2.58 -1.61
C LYS A 54 -2.10 3.51 -2.65
N GLU A 55 -2.14 4.82 -2.45
CA GLU A 55 -1.60 5.82 -3.40
C GLU A 55 -0.09 5.60 -3.66
N LYS A 56 0.66 5.19 -2.63
CA LYS A 56 2.10 4.90 -2.76
C LYS A 56 2.39 3.61 -3.50
N LEU A 57 1.62 2.56 -3.28
CA LEU A 57 1.75 1.32 -4.05
C LEU A 57 1.39 1.55 -5.52
N GLU A 58 0.36 2.35 -5.80
CA GLU A 58 -0.03 2.70 -7.16
C GLU A 58 1.08 3.49 -7.88
N SER A 59 1.68 4.47 -7.22
CA SER A 59 2.70 5.34 -7.83
C SER A 59 4.11 4.75 -7.88
N ILE A 60 4.54 4.01 -6.87
CA ILE A 60 5.93 3.54 -6.72
C ILE A 60 6.08 2.09 -7.17
N MET A 61 5.11 1.24 -6.82
CA MET A 61 5.16 -0.19 -7.08
C MET A 61 4.40 -0.58 -8.36
N ASN A 62 3.82 0.39 -9.07
CA ASN A 62 2.97 0.15 -10.25
C ASN A 62 1.82 -0.81 -9.94
N CYS A 63 1.32 -0.79 -8.70
CA CYS A 63 0.09 -1.50 -8.39
C CYS A 63 -1.08 -0.80 -9.08
N ARG A 64 -2.09 -1.56 -9.48
CA ARG A 64 -3.27 -1.08 -10.19
C ARG A 64 -4.51 -1.70 -9.55
N LYS A 65 -5.66 -1.05 -9.77
CA LYS A 65 -6.97 -1.55 -9.30
C LYS A 65 -6.94 -1.84 -7.79
N MET A 66 -6.20 -1.04 -7.02
CA MET A 66 -6.07 -1.24 -5.58
C MET A 66 -7.38 -0.83 -4.90
N VAL A 67 -7.95 -1.75 -4.14
CA VAL A 67 -9.20 -1.57 -3.40
C VAL A 67 -8.93 -1.81 -1.93
N ARG A 68 -9.38 -0.87 -1.10
CA ARG A 68 -9.43 -1.05 0.35
C ARG A 68 -10.54 -2.03 0.70
N VAL A 69 -10.19 -3.12 1.36
CA VAL A 69 -11.12 -4.14 1.86
C VAL A 69 -11.18 -4.17 3.40
N GLY A 70 -10.25 -3.45 4.06
CA GLY A 70 -10.11 -3.44 5.52
C GLY A 70 -11.40 -3.11 6.30
N GLY A 71 -11.68 -3.91 7.33
CA GLY A 71 -12.88 -3.85 8.16
C GLY A 71 -13.15 -5.17 8.90
N ALA A 72 -14.22 -5.25 9.69
CA ALA A 72 -14.57 -6.50 10.38
C ALA A 72 -14.82 -7.63 9.36
N GLY A 73 -14.05 -8.72 9.46
CA GLY A 73 -14.17 -9.89 8.57
C GLY A 73 -13.29 -9.84 7.32
N ASP A 74 -12.35 -8.89 7.23
CA ASP A 74 -11.39 -8.74 6.12
C ASP A 74 -10.28 -9.81 6.08
N HIS A 75 -10.31 -10.75 7.03
CA HIS A 75 -9.32 -11.80 7.21
C HIS A 75 -7.87 -11.27 7.28
N GLY A 76 -7.65 -10.04 7.76
CA GLY A 76 -6.33 -9.43 7.90
C GLY A 76 -5.72 -8.92 6.60
N VAL A 77 -6.53 -8.66 5.58
CA VAL A 77 -6.08 -7.93 4.38
C VAL A 77 -6.69 -6.54 4.40
N ASP A 78 -5.86 -5.50 4.27
CA ASP A 78 -6.34 -4.12 4.24
C ASP A 78 -6.61 -3.64 2.81
N LEU A 79 -5.73 -4.01 1.87
CA LEU A 79 -5.86 -3.68 0.45
C LEU A 79 -5.65 -4.90 -0.45
N ILE A 80 -6.34 -4.95 -1.58
CA ILE A 80 -6.15 -5.94 -2.65
C ILE A 80 -6.07 -5.23 -3.98
N GLY A 81 -5.20 -5.68 -4.88
CA GLY A 81 -5.19 -5.23 -6.27
C GLY A 81 -4.24 -6.03 -7.13
N ASN A 82 -3.85 -5.46 -8.26
CA ASN A 82 -2.92 -6.06 -9.20
C ASN A 82 -1.55 -5.40 -9.09
N TRP A 83 -0.49 -6.17 -9.26
CA TRP A 83 0.87 -5.64 -9.33
C TRP A 83 1.37 -5.71 -10.77
N ASN A 84 1.43 -4.58 -11.46
CA ASN A 84 1.89 -4.57 -12.84
C ASN A 84 3.41 -4.78 -12.89
N LEU A 85 3.81 -6.01 -13.22
CA LEU A 85 5.20 -6.40 -13.41
C LEU A 85 5.75 -6.07 -14.80
N SER A 86 4.93 -5.67 -15.78
CA SER A 86 5.40 -5.27 -17.11
C SER A 86 6.17 -3.93 -17.10
N GLU A 87 6.01 -3.13 -16.05
CA GLU A 87 6.70 -1.84 -15.85
C GLU A 87 8.15 -1.97 -15.33
N TYR A 88 8.65 -3.20 -15.25
CA TYR A 88 9.99 -3.49 -14.73
C TYR A 88 10.88 -4.06 -15.82
N ASP A 89 12.08 -3.49 -15.94
CA ASP A 89 13.05 -3.92 -16.92
C ASP A 89 13.41 -5.39 -16.72
N VAL A 90 13.57 -6.10 -17.84
CA VAL A 90 14.08 -7.47 -17.81
C VAL A 90 15.58 -7.44 -17.56
N ASP A 91 16.06 -8.30 -16.67
CA ASP A 91 17.48 -8.55 -16.53
C ASP A 91 17.94 -9.48 -17.66
N GLU A 92 18.60 -8.93 -18.67
CA GLU A 92 19.14 -9.68 -19.81
C GLU A 92 20.23 -10.68 -19.41
N THR A 93 20.89 -10.45 -18.26
CA THR A 93 21.96 -11.31 -17.74
C THR A 93 21.42 -12.48 -16.91
N ALA A 94 20.20 -12.36 -16.39
CA ALA A 94 19.51 -13.47 -15.76
C ALA A 94 19.22 -14.51 -16.84
N LYS A 95 19.94 -15.64 -16.81
CA LYS A 95 19.72 -16.80 -17.69
C LYS A 95 18.21 -17.00 -17.89
N LEU A 96 17.79 -17.24 -19.15
CA LEU A 96 16.41 -17.44 -19.63
C LEU A 96 15.53 -18.38 -18.78
N THR A 97 16.13 -19.13 -17.84
CA THR A 97 15.50 -19.93 -16.79
C THR A 97 14.43 -19.22 -15.95
N SER A 98 14.46 -17.89 -15.85
CA SER A 98 13.59 -17.13 -14.93
C SER A 98 12.33 -16.57 -15.59
N ARG A 99 12.42 -16.19 -16.88
CA ARG A 99 11.24 -15.95 -17.75
C ARG A 99 10.27 -17.13 -17.68
N LEU A 100 10.79 -18.34 -17.47
CA LEU A 100 10.07 -19.60 -17.52
C LEU A 100 9.20 -19.96 -16.30
N LEU A 101 9.13 -19.20 -15.19
CA LEU A 101 8.13 -19.53 -14.14
C LEU A 101 6.80 -18.82 -14.42
N LEU A 102 6.79 -17.51 -14.65
CA LEU A 102 5.57 -16.78 -14.99
C LEU A 102 5.15 -16.96 -16.48
N LEU A 103 6.09 -17.29 -17.40
CA LEU A 103 5.82 -17.36 -18.86
C LEU A 103 6.02 -18.77 -19.47
N LYS A 104 5.96 -19.87 -18.71
CA LYS A 104 6.13 -21.22 -19.30
C LYS A 104 4.93 -21.62 -20.16
N SER A 105 5.10 -21.58 -21.48
CA SER A 105 4.47 -22.53 -22.41
C SER A 105 5.49 -22.94 -23.48
N LYS A 106 5.62 -24.24 -23.75
CA LYS A 106 6.13 -24.73 -25.04
C LYS A 106 4.90 -24.92 -25.94
N PRO A 107 4.96 -24.61 -27.24
CA PRO A 107 3.99 -25.16 -28.18
C PRO A 107 4.15 -26.68 -28.16
N GLY A 108 3.14 -27.42 -27.66
CA GLY A 108 3.08 -28.89 -27.78
C GLY A 108 3.30 -29.72 -26.51
N GLY A 109 3.30 -29.17 -25.29
CA GLY A 109 3.40 -30.01 -24.09
C GLY A 109 2.93 -29.33 -22.80
N SER A 110 1.91 -29.93 -22.18
CA SER A 110 1.29 -29.66 -20.87
C SER A 110 1.02 -28.18 -20.53
N SER A 111 -0.26 -27.83 -20.68
CA SER A 111 -0.98 -26.65 -20.19
C SER A 111 -0.56 -26.19 -18.79
N GLN A 112 0.29 -25.15 -18.73
CA GLN A 112 0.30 -24.19 -17.62
C GLN A 112 -0.23 -22.86 -18.18
N PRO A 113 -1.09 -22.15 -17.44
CA PRO A 113 -1.66 -20.90 -17.90
C PRO A 113 -0.57 -19.83 -18.04
N LEU A 114 -0.58 -19.12 -19.17
CA LEU A 114 0.28 -17.96 -19.39
C LEU A 114 -0.19 -16.84 -18.46
N LEU A 115 0.68 -16.37 -17.55
CA LEU A 115 0.37 -15.23 -16.71
C LEU A 115 0.67 -13.93 -17.47
N ASN A 116 -0.32 -13.05 -17.55
CA ASN A 116 -0.12 -11.68 -17.99
C ASN A 116 0.52 -10.87 -16.84
N LEU A 117 1.74 -10.37 -17.08
CA LEU A 117 2.48 -9.59 -16.10
C LEU A 117 1.82 -8.25 -15.76
N GLU A 118 0.91 -7.75 -16.60
CA GLU A 118 0.19 -6.50 -16.35
C GLU A 118 -0.97 -6.65 -15.38
N ASP A 119 -1.73 -7.75 -15.51
CA ASP A 119 -3.03 -7.89 -14.84
C ASP A 119 -3.17 -9.14 -13.97
N ASP A 120 -2.37 -10.20 -14.14
CA ASP A 120 -2.62 -11.47 -13.42
C ASP A 120 -1.94 -11.57 -12.06
N ILE A 121 -0.97 -10.69 -11.78
CA ILE A 121 -0.23 -10.71 -10.52
C ILE A 121 -1.03 -9.97 -9.46
N ILE A 122 -1.34 -10.65 -8.36
CA ILE A 122 -2.20 -10.16 -7.29
C ILE A 122 -1.33 -9.69 -6.12
N ALA A 123 -1.61 -8.48 -5.62
CA ALA A 123 -1.05 -7.95 -4.38
C ALA A 123 -2.10 -8.01 -3.26
N LEU A 124 -1.83 -8.82 -2.24
CA LEU A 124 -2.53 -8.74 -0.95
C LEU A 124 -1.70 -7.84 -0.03
N VAL A 125 -2.33 -6.87 0.63
CA VAL A 125 -1.60 -5.88 1.44
C VAL A 125 -2.13 -5.87 2.87
N GLN A 126 -1.22 -5.92 3.82
CA GLN A 126 -1.49 -5.58 5.22
C GLN A 126 -0.63 -4.37 5.61
N CYS A 127 -1.31 -3.35 6.11
CA CYS A 127 -0.78 -2.14 6.70
C CYS A 127 -0.66 -2.32 8.22
N LYS A 128 0.53 -2.11 8.79
CA LYS A 128 0.75 -2.08 10.24
C LYS A 128 1.40 -0.75 10.63
N ASN A 129 0.57 0.23 10.98
CA ASN A 129 0.99 1.55 11.45
C ASN A 129 1.31 1.55 12.96
N TYR A 130 2.30 0.76 13.39
CA TYR A 130 2.71 0.70 14.80
C TYR A 130 3.95 1.55 15.04
N ALA A 131 4.03 2.19 16.21
CA ALA A 131 5.23 2.88 16.69
C ALA A 131 6.32 1.91 17.20
N SER A 132 6.39 0.69 16.66
CA SER A 132 7.32 -0.35 17.10
C SER A 132 7.68 -1.32 15.98
N ARG A 133 8.79 -2.05 16.16
CA ARG A 133 9.25 -3.05 15.18
C ARG A 133 8.24 -4.17 15.01
N ILE A 134 8.08 -4.64 13.78
CA ILE A 134 7.15 -5.72 13.46
C ILE A 134 7.68 -7.05 14.01
N LYS A 135 6.83 -7.77 14.74
CA LYS A 135 7.16 -9.02 15.43
C LYS A 135 6.93 -10.23 14.53
N ALA A 136 7.55 -11.36 14.88
CA ALA A 136 7.41 -12.62 14.14
C ALA A 136 5.98 -13.17 14.14
N SER A 137 5.15 -12.80 15.13
CA SER A 137 3.72 -13.13 15.15
C SER A 137 2.99 -12.59 13.93
N THR A 138 3.29 -11.35 13.52
CA THR A 138 2.69 -10.75 12.32
C THR A 138 3.05 -11.54 11.08
N ILE A 139 4.30 -11.99 10.92
CA ILE A 139 4.68 -12.78 9.75
C ILE A 139 3.96 -14.14 9.72
N ARG A 140 3.73 -14.76 10.87
CA ARG A 140 2.93 -16.01 10.97
C ARG A 140 1.46 -15.78 10.64
N GLU A 141 0.90 -14.65 11.09
CA GLU A 141 -0.45 -14.21 10.74
C GLU A 141 -0.59 -14.05 9.22
N LEU A 142 0.33 -13.31 8.57
CA LEU A 142 0.35 -13.17 7.11
C LEU A 142 0.40 -14.52 6.38
N ALA A 143 1.12 -15.51 6.92
CA ALA A 143 1.16 -16.84 6.33
C ALA A 143 -0.18 -17.55 6.39
N GLY A 144 -0.90 -17.48 7.51
CA GLY A 144 -2.25 -18.02 7.62
C GLY A 144 -3.24 -17.34 6.66
N ILE A 145 -3.13 -16.01 6.51
CA ILE A 145 -3.96 -15.24 5.58
C ILE A 145 -3.67 -15.65 4.13
N TYR A 146 -2.39 -15.76 3.78
CA TYR A 146 -1.99 -16.22 2.45
C TYR A 146 -2.55 -17.61 2.14
N GLU A 147 -2.44 -18.57 3.05
CA GLU A 147 -3.03 -19.92 2.89
C GLU A 147 -4.57 -19.89 2.77
N TYR A 148 -5.21 -18.90 3.39
CA TYR A 148 -6.64 -18.67 3.22
C TYR A 148 -6.99 -18.20 1.79
N HIS A 149 -6.18 -17.37 1.15
CA HIS A 149 -6.46 -16.86 -0.21
C HIS A 149 -5.90 -17.73 -1.33
N VAL A 150 -4.78 -18.43 -1.12
CA VAL A 150 -4.07 -19.20 -2.14
C VAL A 150 -4.52 -20.65 -2.11
N LYS A 151 -5.37 -21.03 -3.07
CA LYS A 151 -5.99 -22.36 -3.13
C LYS A 151 -5.43 -23.24 -4.23
N THR A 152 -4.92 -22.64 -5.30
CA THR A 152 -4.43 -23.37 -6.46
C THR A 152 -2.92 -23.22 -6.63
N LYS A 153 -2.32 -24.14 -7.38
CA LYS A 153 -0.91 -24.02 -7.79
C LYS A 153 -0.66 -22.74 -8.58
N LEU A 154 -1.63 -22.28 -9.37
CA LEU A 154 -1.54 -21.01 -10.09
C LEU A 154 -1.43 -19.83 -9.13
N ASP A 155 -2.24 -19.82 -8.08
CA ASP A 155 -2.21 -18.75 -7.08
C ASP A 155 -0.84 -18.63 -6.41
N THR A 156 -0.15 -19.75 -6.19
CA THR A 156 1.22 -19.76 -5.61
C THR A 156 2.26 -19.04 -6.47
N MET A 157 1.95 -18.78 -7.74
CA MET A 157 2.85 -18.13 -8.69
C MET A 157 2.51 -16.66 -8.93
N ARG A 158 1.25 -16.25 -8.67
CA ARG A 158 0.76 -14.90 -9.01
C ARG A 158 0.41 -14.04 -7.79
N VAL A 159 0.22 -14.62 -6.60
CA VAL A 159 -0.16 -13.88 -5.41
C VAL A 159 1.09 -13.50 -4.61
N PHE A 160 1.28 -12.21 -4.35
CA PHE A 160 2.32 -11.66 -3.48
C PHE A 160 1.69 -10.98 -2.26
N PHE A 161 2.32 -11.13 -1.10
CA PHE A 161 1.89 -10.45 0.12
C PHE A 161 2.79 -9.25 0.42
N PHE A 162 2.19 -8.08 0.52
CA PHE A 162 2.84 -6.82 0.83
C PHE A 162 2.58 -6.50 2.31
N LEU A 163 3.63 -6.49 3.11
CA LEU A 163 3.59 -5.96 4.46
C LEU A 163 4.08 -4.51 4.40
N VAL A 164 3.27 -3.55 4.81
CA VAL A 164 3.63 -2.14 4.80
C VAL A 164 3.65 -1.60 6.23
N SER A 165 4.78 -1.08 6.67
CA SER A 165 4.93 -0.53 8.02
C SER A 165 5.97 0.60 8.10
N PRO A 166 5.88 1.53 9.07
CA PRO A 166 6.90 2.56 9.24
C PRO A 166 8.20 2.00 9.82
N TYR A 167 8.09 0.99 10.69
CA TYR A 167 9.21 0.45 11.45
C TYR A 167 9.72 -0.87 10.85
N PRO A 168 11.02 -1.19 11.03
CA PRO A 168 11.61 -2.41 10.50
C PRO A 168 11.11 -3.66 11.24
N LEU A 169 11.40 -4.82 10.67
CA LEU A 169 11.21 -6.12 11.32
C LEU A 169 12.14 -6.26 12.55
N THR A 170 11.72 -7.03 13.55
CA THR A 170 12.66 -7.58 14.54
C THR A 170 13.55 -8.64 13.87
N LYS A 171 14.69 -8.98 14.49
CA LYS A 171 15.58 -10.05 13.97
C LYS A 171 14.83 -11.38 13.79
N GLN A 172 13.98 -11.74 14.76
CA GLN A 172 13.15 -12.94 14.67
C GLN A 172 12.10 -12.86 13.56
N ALA A 173 11.48 -11.69 13.37
CA ALA A 173 10.53 -11.49 12.26
C ALA A 173 11.22 -11.58 10.90
N GLN A 174 12.45 -11.06 10.77
CA GLN A 174 13.26 -11.21 9.56
C GLN A 174 13.52 -12.69 9.26
N VAL A 175 14.01 -13.46 10.24
CA VAL A 175 14.25 -14.90 10.07
C VAL A 175 12.96 -15.64 9.68
N GLN A 176 11.83 -15.31 10.32
CA GLN A 176 10.53 -15.89 9.98
C GLN A 176 10.08 -15.55 8.55
N MET A 177 10.32 -14.32 8.10
CA MET A 177 9.98 -13.88 6.74
C MET A 177 10.87 -14.58 5.70
N ASP A 178 12.16 -14.70 5.97
CA ASP A 178 13.15 -15.27 5.04
C ASP A 178 12.97 -16.78 4.83
N THR A 179 12.46 -17.46 5.86
CA THR A 179 12.16 -18.89 5.83
C THR A 179 10.75 -19.21 5.36
N SER A 180 9.89 -18.19 5.19
CA SER A 180 8.51 -18.37 4.75
C SER A 180 8.40 -18.79 3.28
N LYS A 181 7.44 -19.68 2.99
CA LYS A 181 7.03 -20.05 1.62
C LYS A 181 6.06 -19.04 1.00
N VAL A 182 5.63 -18.04 1.76
CA VAL A 182 4.83 -16.94 1.21
C VAL A 182 5.77 -15.98 0.49
N PRO A 183 5.46 -15.55 -0.74
CA PRO A 183 6.21 -14.49 -1.41
C PRO A 183 5.87 -13.13 -0.77
N ILE A 184 6.70 -12.71 0.19
CA ILE A 184 6.47 -11.49 0.98
C ILE A 184 7.39 -10.36 0.49
N VAL A 185 6.80 -9.18 0.31
CA VAL A 185 7.47 -7.89 0.12
C VAL A 185 7.21 -7.03 1.36
N HIS A 186 8.25 -6.70 2.12
CA HIS A 186 8.16 -5.75 3.24
C HIS A 186 8.55 -4.36 2.76
N ILE A 187 7.63 -3.41 2.87
CA ILE A 187 7.83 -2.02 2.49
C ILE A 187 7.86 -1.16 3.75
N LYS A 188 8.96 -0.41 3.90
CA LYS A 188 9.08 0.62 4.90
C LYS A 188 8.52 1.92 4.35
N LEU A 189 7.34 2.29 4.84
CA LEU A 189 6.63 3.52 4.46
C LEU A 189 6.31 4.31 5.72
N LEU A 190 6.90 5.50 5.87
CA LEU A 190 6.57 6.39 6.97
C LEU A 190 5.16 6.93 6.80
N ALA A 191 4.39 6.93 7.89
CA ALA A 191 3.04 7.48 7.90
C ALA A 191 3.06 9.00 7.68
N MET A 192 1.94 9.53 7.17
CA MET A 192 1.68 10.96 7.20
C MET A 192 1.49 11.39 8.66
N ASN A 193 2.04 12.55 9.01
CA ASN A 193 1.83 13.18 10.31
C ASN A 193 1.31 14.59 10.09
N LEU A 194 0.50 15.07 11.02
CA LEU A 194 0.10 16.47 11.03
C LEU A 194 1.36 17.32 11.30
N ASP A 195 1.57 18.36 10.51
CA ASP A 195 2.76 19.20 10.63
C ASP A 195 2.69 20.06 11.90
N ASP A 196 3.56 19.77 12.86
CA ASP A 196 3.69 20.53 14.12
C ASP A 196 4.17 21.99 13.91
N ILE A 197 4.60 22.36 12.70
CA ILE A 197 5.12 23.72 12.39
C ILE A 197 4.04 24.81 12.56
N ALA A 198 2.77 24.43 12.62
CA ALA A 198 1.70 25.36 13.00
C ALA A 198 1.36 25.36 14.50
N ILE A 199 1.93 24.42 15.27
CA ILE A 199 1.88 24.37 16.74
C ILE A 199 3.12 25.08 17.31
N GLY A 200 3.59 26.12 16.62
CA GLY A 200 4.67 26.96 17.10
C GLY A 200 4.16 27.88 18.21
N ASN A 201 4.52 27.60 19.46
CA ASN A 201 4.67 28.57 20.56
C ASN A 201 3.65 29.74 20.61
N VAL A 202 2.36 29.44 20.73
CA VAL A 202 1.41 30.45 21.23
C VAL A 202 0.61 29.83 22.36
N GLU A 203 1.13 29.98 23.58
CA GLU A 203 0.26 30.08 24.74
C GLU A 203 -0.71 31.25 24.45
N ASN A 204 -1.97 30.93 24.16
CA ASN A 204 -3.05 31.83 23.75
C ASN A 204 -3.13 32.18 22.24
N THR A 205 -3.56 31.22 21.41
CA THR A 205 -4.44 31.60 20.29
C THR A 205 -5.68 30.72 20.29
N GLU A 206 -6.80 31.41 20.49
CA GLU A 206 -8.16 30.94 20.32
C GLU A 206 -8.33 30.26 18.96
N LEU A 207 -8.95 29.07 18.97
CA LEU A 207 -9.52 28.39 17.81
C LEU A 207 -8.60 28.36 16.55
N GLU A 208 -7.61 27.46 16.53
CA GLU A 208 -7.44 26.69 15.30
C GLU A 208 -8.81 26.09 15.00
N THR A 209 -9.46 26.52 13.92
CA THR A 209 -10.79 26.00 13.61
C THR A 209 -10.65 24.49 13.51
N SER A 210 -11.50 23.74 14.23
CA SER A 210 -11.49 22.27 14.30
C SER A 210 -11.39 21.58 12.93
N GLU A 211 -11.68 22.30 11.86
CA GLU A 211 -11.74 21.86 10.48
C GLU A 211 -10.38 21.85 9.76
N GLU A 212 -9.43 22.71 10.13
CA GLU A 212 -8.13 22.85 9.41
C GLU A 212 -7.27 21.59 9.52
N LYS A 213 -7.36 20.85 10.63
CA LYS A 213 -6.64 19.58 10.83
C LYS A 213 -6.99 18.48 9.82
N TYR A 214 -8.07 18.67 9.04
CA TYR A 214 -8.49 17.76 7.97
C TYR A 214 -8.05 18.24 6.56
N GLN A 215 -7.33 19.35 6.44
CA GLN A 215 -6.78 19.77 5.14
C GLN A 215 -5.54 18.94 4.82
N ILE A 216 -5.47 18.34 3.63
CA ILE A 216 -4.39 17.43 3.23
C ILE A 216 -3.02 18.13 3.21
N GLU A 217 -3.01 19.44 2.98
CA GLU A 217 -1.83 20.31 2.96
C GLU A 217 -1.15 20.42 4.32
N ARG A 218 -1.90 20.16 5.40
CA ARG A 218 -1.42 20.18 6.79
C ARG A 218 -0.73 18.88 7.20
N TRP A 219 -0.80 17.85 6.34
CA TRP A 219 -0.21 16.55 6.61
C TRP A 219 1.07 16.39 5.81
N SER A 220 2.18 16.19 6.52
CA SER A 220 3.45 15.79 5.90
C SER A 220 3.22 14.59 4.97
N LYS A 221 3.81 14.69 3.79
CA LYS A 221 3.86 13.54 2.88
C LYS A 221 4.72 12.48 3.54
N GLY A 222 4.11 11.34 3.87
CA GLY A 222 4.86 10.16 4.27
C GLY A 222 5.90 9.79 3.19
N SER A 223 6.92 9.01 3.56
CA SER A 223 8.03 8.71 2.66
C SER A 223 8.33 7.22 2.58
N PHE A 224 8.55 6.75 1.36
CA PHE A 224 9.09 5.42 1.09
C PHE A 224 10.56 5.41 1.53
N LYS A 225 10.95 4.41 2.32
CA LYS A 225 12.31 4.30 2.87
C LYS A 225 13.07 3.09 2.38
N ALA A 226 12.39 1.97 2.19
CA ALA A 226 13.01 0.74 1.72
C ALA A 226 11.94 -0.27 1.30
N ALA A 227 12.33 -1.21 0.45
CA ALA A 227 11.61 -2.45 0.23
C ALA A 227 12.57 -3.63 0.40
N TYR A 228 12.10 -4.69 1.05
CA TYR A 228 12.80 -5.94 1.23
C TYR A 228 11.92 -7.08 0.69
N MET A 229 12.51 -8.00 -0.04
CA MET A 229 11.82 -9.17 -0.57
C MET A 229 12.46 -10.42 -0.01
N ASN A 230 11.63 -11.36 0.47
CA ASN A 230 12.15 -12.63 0.92
C ASN A 230 12.58 -13.51 -0.27
N LYS A 231 13.25 -14.63 0.05
CA LYS A 231 13.77 -15.57 -0.96
C LYS A 231 12.69 -16.07 -1.92
N THR A 232 11.47 -16.31 -1.42
CA THR A 232 10.37 -16.81 -2.24
C THR A 232 9.89 -15.77 -3.25
N ALA A 233 9.65 -14.53 -2.81
CA ALA A 233 9.30 -13.42 -3.70
C ALA A 233 10.40 -13.16 -4.73
N ALA A 234 11.66 -13.07 -4.28
CA ALA A 234 12.80 -12.86 -5.17
C ALA A 234 12.96 -13.96 -6.23
N LYS A 235 12.66 -15.22 -5.88
CA LYS A 235 12.69 -16.35 -6.82
C LYS A 235 11.60 -16.24 -7.89
N LEU A 236 10.38 -15.84 -7.51
CA LEU A 236 9.27 -15.65 -8.46
C LEU A 236 9.52 -14.48 -9.41
N LEU A 237 10.22 -13.44 -8.93
CA LEU A 237 10.54 -12.23 -9.69
C LEU A 237 11.89 -12.30 -10.39
N THR A 238 12.60 -13.44 -10.32
CA THR A 238 13.91 -13.56 -10.95
C THR A 238 13.78 -13.26 -12.45
N GLY A 239 14.70 -12.45 -12.99
CA GLY A 239 14.65 -11.97 -14.38
C GLY A 239 13.93 -10.64 -14.57
N LEU A 240 13.31 -10.09 -13.52
CA LEU A 240 12.81 -8.70 -13.49
C LEU A 240 13.68 -7.87 -12.54
N ASN A 241 14.05 -6.65 -12.95
CA ASN A 241 14.87 -5.72 -12.18
C ASN A 241 14.07 -4.97 -11.10
N VAL A 242 13.24 -5.69 -10.36
CA VAL A 242 12.32 -5.14 -9.35
C VAL A 242 13.10 -4.48 -8.20
N GLN A 243 14.10 -5.17 -7.65
CA GLN A 243 14.96 -4.65 -6.58
C GLN A 243 15.68 -3.37 -7.00
N ARG A 244 16.18 -3.32 -8.26
CA ARG A 244 16.93 -2.18 -8.78
C ARG A 244 16.04 -0.93 -8.85
N LYS A 245 14.80 -1.08 -9.33
CA LYS A 245 13.83 0.03 -9.39
C LYS A 245 13.62 0.65 -8.01
N TYR A 246 13.52 -0.17 -6.95
CA TYR A 246 13.35 0.31 -5.58
C TYR A 246 14.58 0.98 -4.99
N ALA A 247 15.77 0.43 -5.25
CA ALA A 247 17.01 1.04 -4.79
C ALA A 247 17.18 2.46 -5.35
N LEU A 248 16.77 2.69 -6.61
CA LEU A 248 16.78 4.01 -7.25
C LEU A 248 15.75 4.99 -6.66
N MET A 249 14.79 4.51 -5.86
CA MET A 249 13.75 5.33 -5.23
C MET A 249 14.08 5.71 -3.79
N ILE A 250 15.17 5.21 -3.21
CA ILE A 250 15.52 5.42 -1.79
C ILE A 250 16.15 6.81 -1.51
N ASP A 251 16.55 7.57 -2.53
CA ASP A 251 17.23 8.86 -2.38
C ASP A 251 16.62 10.01 -3.22
N LYS A 252 15.32 10.25 -3.11
CA LYS A 252 14.67 11.50 -3.60
C LYS A 252 13.72 12.10 -2.58
#